data_AF-A0A8S8Z5Q0-F1
#
_entry.id   AF-A0A8S8Z5Q0-F1
#
_cell.length_a   1.000
_cell.length_b   1.000
_cell.length_c   1.000
_cell.angle_alpha   90.00
_cell.angle_beta   90.00
_cell.angle_gamma   90.00
#
_symmetry.space_group_name_H-M   'P 1'
#
loop_
_entity.id
_entity.type
_entity.pdbx_description
1 polymer ?
#
loop_
_entity_poly.entity_id
_entity_poly.type
_entity_poly.pdbx_seq_one_letter_code
_entity_poly.pdbx_strand_id
1 'polypeptide(L)'
;MHPDYDSFLKINRPKYDDSWQRWNKTLEMLADLDTRTVLRVTLIKDWNDSEEMISGFKSIFEKSNAHFIELKSYMHIGRSTNRLEYENMVEMNDVRKFSEKIVEKSDRFEVMDESEVSRIVVLQNKKRFTERYLTAYA
;
A
#
# COMPACT_ATOMS: atom_id res chain seq x y z
N MET A 1 3.55 -5.72 -2.57
CA MET A 1 3.73 -4.64 -3.59
C MET A 1 4.97 -3.89 -3.17
N HIS A 2 5.93 -3.71 -4.07
CA HIS A 2 7.23 -3.16 -3.72
C HIS A 2 7.58 -1.99 -4.63
N PRO A 3 8.28 -0.98 -4.07
CA PRO A 3 8.39 0.32 -4.71
C PRO A 3 9.39 0.35 -5.88
N ASP A 4 10.30 -0.60 -5.93
CA ASP A 4 11.37 -0.69 -6.93
C ASP A 4 11.42 -2.07 -7.61
N TYR A 5 12.11 -2.11 -8.75
CA TYR A 5 12.23 -3.30 -9.58
C TYR A 5 12.92 -4.45 -8.86
N ASP A 6 13.97 -4.17 -8.07
CA ASP A 6 14.76 -5.21 -7.40
C ASP A 6 13.95 -5.87 -6.29
N SER A 7 13.23 -5.08 -5.48
CA SER A 7 12.32 -5.59 -4.46
C SER A 7 11.13 -6.34 -5.09
N PHE A 8 10.61 -5.86 -6.23
CA PHE A 8 9.57 -6.57 -6.98
C PHE A 8 10.03 -7.95 -7.43
N LEU A 9 11.23 -8.08 -8.01
CA LEU A 9 11.78 -9.37 -8.43
C LEU A 9 12.02 -10.30 -7.24
N LYS A 10 12.66 -9.80 -6.17
CA LYS A 10 13.03 -10.59 -4.99
C LYS A 10 11.82 -11.16 -4.26
N ILE A 11 10.78 -10.35 -4.09
CA ILE A 11 9.65 -10.69 -3.21
C ILE A 11 8.49 -11.27 -4.02
N ASN A 12 8.13 -10.67 -5.17
CA ASN A 12 7.00 -11.16 -5.96
C ASN A 12 7.35 -12.37 -6.82
N ARG A 13 8.65 -12.64 -7.07
CA ARG A 13 9.15 -13.73 -7.92
C ARG A 13 8.30 -13.93 -9.19
N PRO A 14 8.19 -12.90 -10.04
CA PRO A 14 7.33 -12.95 -11.22
C PRO A 14 7.74 -14.09 -12.15
N LYS A 15 6.75 -14.76 -12.75
CA LYS A 15 6.98 -15.83 -13.74
C LYS A 15 7.33 -15.32 -15.14
N TYR A 16 7.01 -14.06 -15.45
CA TYR A 16 7.18 -13.46 -16.77
C TYR A 16 8.09 -12.24 -16.68
N ASP A 17 8.98 -12.07 -17.65
CA ASP A 17 9.97 -10.98 -17.68
C ASP A 17 9.33 -9.59 -17.79
N ASP A 18 8.15 -9.50 -18.41
CA ASP A 18 7.40 -8.26 -18.59
C ASP A 18 6.46 -7.90 -17.42
N SER A 19 6.50 -8.67 -16.32
CA SER A 19 5.58 -8.50 -15.18
C SER A 19 5.65 -7.10 -14.55
N TRP A 20 6.84 -6.49 -14.53
CA TRP A 20 7.02 -5.13 -14.00
C TRP A 20 6.33 -4.06 -14.88
N GLN A 21 6.43 -4.22 -16.21
CA GLN A 21 5.80 -3.31 -17.17
C GLN A 21 4.27 -3.43 -17.08
N ARG A 22 3.76 -4.66 -17.03
CA ARG A 22 2.32 -4.92 -16.85
C ARG A 22 1.79 -4.35 -15.53
N TRP A 23 2.56 -4.48 -14.47
CA TRP A 23 2.19 -3.93 -13.17
C TRP A 23 2.11 -2.39 -13.20
N ASN A 24 3.10 -1.71 -13.79
CA ASN A 24 3.04 -0.25 -13.97
C ASN A 24 1.84 0.17 -14.83
N LYS A 25 1.57 -0.54 -15.93
CA LYS A 25 0.40 -0.30 -16.77
C LYS A 25 -0.91 -0.47 -15.99
N THR A 26 -0.98 -1.43 -15.08
CA THR A 26 -2.15 -1.65 -14.22
C THR A 26 -2.35 -0.47 -13.26
N LEU A 27 -1.27 0.09 -12.69
CA LEU A 27 -1.37 1.29 -11.85
C LEU A 27 -1.92 2.48 -12.63
N GLU A 28 -1.47 2.69 -13.86
CA GLU A 28 -2.00 3.75 -14.72
C GLU A 28 -3.48 3.54 -15.02
N MET A 29 -3.90 2.30 -15.33
CA MET A 29 -5.31 2.00 -15.56
C MET A 29 -6.19 2.26 -14.33
N LEU A 30 -5.71 1.95 -13.11
CA LEU A 30 -6.45 2.21 -11.87
C LEU A 30 -6.83 3.69 -11.70
N ALA A 31 -6.02 4.60 -12.26
CA ALA A 31 -6.24 6.04 -12.16
C ALA A 31 -7.51 6.48 -12.92
N ASP A 32 -7.90 5.75 -13.96
CA ASP A 32 -8.97 6.14 -14.89
C ASP A 32 -10.25 5.29 -14.75
N LEU A 33 -10.22 4.20 -13.98
CA LEU A 33 -11.39 3.32 -13.82
C LEU A 33 -12.57 4.03 -13.15
N ASP A 34 -13.75 3.96 -13.74
CA ASP A 34 -15.01 4.49 -13.19
C ASP A 34 -15.61 3.58 -12.11
N THR A 35 -14.81 3.27 -11.09
CA THR A 35 -15.23 2.54 -9.90
C THR A 35 -14.38 2.96 -8.71
N ARG A 36 -14.88 2.67 -7.51
CA ARG A 36 -14.10 2.82 -6.28
C ARG A 36 -12.88 1.90 -6.33
N THR A 37 -11.70 2.48 -6.09
CA THR A 37 -10.41 1.79 -6.18
C THR A 37 -9.68 1.85 -4.85
N VAL A 38 -9.07 0.73 -4.47
CA VAL A 38 -8.27 0.59 -3.26
C VAL A 38 -6.93 -0.04 -3.62
N LEU A 39 -5.84 0.54 -3.15
CA LEU A 39 -4.51 -0.03 -3.25
C LEU A 39 -4.07 -0.56 -1.88
N ARG A 40 -3.85 -1.86 -1.75
CA ARG A 40 -3.36 -2.46 -0.51
C ARG A 40 -1.86 -2.74 -0.57
N VAL A 41 -1.13 -2.26 0.43
CA VAL A 41 0.27 -2.53 0.64
C VAL A 41 0.44 -3.32 1.93
N THR A 42 1.21 -4.40 1.85
CA THR A 42 1.65 -5.15 3.01
C THR A 42 3.06 -4.68 3.39
N LEU A 43 3.18 -4.09 4.58
CA LEU A 43 4.45 -3.68 5.18
C LEU A 43 5.07 -4.88 5.90
N ILE A 44 6.34 -5.13 5.63
CA ILE A 44 7.13 -6.22 6.16
C ILE A 44 8.38 -5.57 6.75
N LYS A 45 8.60 -5.81 8.04
CA LYS A 45 9.70 -5.20 8.77
C LYS A 45 11.05 -5.64 8.20
N ASP A 46 11.94 -4.68 8.00
CA ASP A 46 13.29 -4.83 7.42
C ASP A 46 13.30 -5.17 5.91
N TRP A 47 12.14 -5.11 5.25
CA TRP A 47 12.01 -5.39 3.82
C TRP A 47 11.50 -4.17 3.03
N ASN A 48 10.42 -3.55 3.47
CA ASN A 48 9.80 -2.44 2.74
C ASN A 48 9.19 -1.34 3.64
N ASP A 49 9.59 -1.28 4.91
CA ASP A 49 9.14 -0.30 5.90
C ASP A 49 10.16 0.81 6.19
N SER A 50 11.28 0.85 5.46
CA SER A 50 12.32 1.87 5.62
C SER A 50 11.93 3.24 5.04
N GLU A 51 12.58 4.30 5.52
CA GLU A 51 12.30 5.66 5.07
C GLU A 51 12.66 5.92 3.59
N GLU A 52 13.65 5.20 3.07
CA GLU A 52 14.06 5.27 1.66
C GLU A 52 12.92 4.84 0.72
N MET A 53 12.11 3.87 1.16
CA MET A 53 10.99 3.32 0.39
C MET A 53 9.82 4.29 0.24
N ILE A 54 9.73 5.31 1.11
CA ILE A 54 8.61 6.25 1.16
C ILE A 54 8.44 7.00 -0.16
N SER A 55 9.56 7.43 -0.76
CA SER A 55 9.52 8.15 -2.04
C SER A 55 8.95 7.30 -3.17
N GLY A 56 9.32 6.02 -3.21
CA GLY A 56 8.80 5.06 -4.19
C GLY A 56 7.33 4.74 -3.97
N PHE A 57 6.90 4.52 -2.72
CA PHE A 57 5.48 4.34 -2.39
C PHE A 57 4.63 5.57 -2.74
N LYS A 58 5.11 6.77 -2.41
CA LYS A 58 4.46 8.02 -2.84
C LYS A 58 4.26 8.04 -4.35
N SER A 59 5.30 7.75 -5.13
CA SER A 59 5.22 7.72 -6.59
C SER A 59 4.15 6.75 -7.09
N ILE A 60 4.07 5.55 -6.49
CA ILE A 60 3.07 4.54 -6.82
C ILE A 60 1.66 5.01 -6.47
N PHE A 61 1.46 5.57 -5.29
CA PHE A 61 0.14 6.00 -4.83
C PHE A 61 -0.37 7.14 -5.70
N GLU A 62 0.48 8.13 -5.99
CA GLU A 62 0.15 9.25 -6.87
C GLU A 62 -0.12 8.78 -8.31
N LYS A 63 0.67 7.83 -8.84
CA LYS A 63 0.45 7.23 -10.15
C LYS A 63 -0.87 6.46 -10.22
N SER A 64 -1.18 5.68 -9.18
CA SER A 64 -2.41 4.88 -9.13
C SER A 64 -3.68 5.72 -9.04
N ASN A 65 -3.57 6.94 -8.50
CA ASN A 65 -4.69 7.82 -8.18
C ASN A 65 -5.89 7.07 -7.56
N ALA A 66 -5.59 6.08 -6.70
CA ALA A 66 -6.61 5.26 -6.05
C ALA A 66 -7.40 6.11 -5.05
N HIS A 67 -8.65 5.74 -4.79
CA HIS A 67 -9.48 6.45 -3.82
C HIS A 67 -9.00 6.21 -2.38
N PHE A 68 -8.54 4.99 -2.09
CA PHE A 68 -8.04 4.59 -0.78
C PHE A 68 -6.70 3.85 -0.90
N ILE A 69 -5.81 4.07 0.07
CA ILE A 69 -4.59 3.28 0.24
C ILE A 69 -4.66 2.58 1.60
N GLU A 70 -4.46 1.27 1.62
CA GLU A 70 -4.43 0.47 2.84
C GLU A 70 -2.99 0.04 3.14
N LEU A 71 -2.42 0.56 4.21
CA LEU A 71 -1.09 0.20 4.71
C LEU A 71 -1.26 -0.80 5.86
N LYS A 72 -1.00 -2.08 5.58
CA LYS A 72 -1.24 -3.17 6.52
C LYS A 72 0.05 -3.86 6.90
N SER A 73 0.29 -4.08 8.19
CA SER A 73 1.38 -4.92 8.65
C SER A 73 1.21 -6.37 8.18
N TYR A 74 2.31 -6.99 7.79
CA TYR A 74 2.38 -8.43 7.63
C TYR A 74 2.00 -9.13 8.96
N MET A 75 1.13 -10.12 8.87
CA MET A 75 0.71 -10.94 9.99
C MET A 75 1.18 -12.36 9.73
N HIS A 76 1.91 -12.94 10.69
CA HIS A 76 2.42 -14.31 10.58
C HIS A 76 1.28 -15.34 10.82
N ILE A 77 0.42 -15.52 9.81
CA ILE A 77 -0.74 -16.43 9.84
C ILE A 77 -0.77 -17.23 8.52
N GLY A 78 -0.82 -18.58 8.59
CA GLY A 78 -0.95 -19.47 7.42
C GLY A 78 0.38 -19.99 6.83
N ARG A 79 0.37 -20.48 5.57
CA ARG A 79 1.55 -21.07 4.85
C ARG A 79 2.76 -20.14 4.66
N SER A 80 2.74 -18.95 5.25
CA SER A 80 3.83 -17.97 5.18
C SER A 80 4.98 -18.25 6.15
N THR A 81 4.84 -19.27 7.01
CA THR A 81 5.83 -19.71 8.00
C THR A 81 7.15 -20.21 7.42
N ASN A 82 7.24 -20.45 6.11
CA ASN A 82 8.45 -21.02 5.49
C ASN A 82 9.47 -19.97 5.02
N ARG A 83 9.19 -18.66 5.15
CA ARG A 83 10.06 -17.60 4.58
C ARG A 83 10.18 -16.31 5.40
N LEU A 84 9.25 -16.05 6.31
CA LEU A 84 9.21 -14.82 7.12
C LEU A 84 8.95 -15.21 8.56
N GLU A 85 9.69 -14.60 9.48
CA GLU A 85 9.61 -14.86 10.91
C GLU A 85 8.54 -13.98 11.56
N TYR A 86 8.12 -14.35 12.77
CA TYR A 86 7.24 -13.51 13.60
C TYR A 86 7.81 -12.10 13.80
N GLU A 87 9.14 -11.99 13.86
CA GLU A 87 9.88 -10.74 14.02
C GLU A 87 9.72 -9.78 12.83
N ASN A 88 9.28 -10.26 11.66
CA ASN A 88 9.02 -9.44 10.49
C ASN A 88 7.65 -8.72 10.54
N MET A 89 6.86 -8.93 11.60
CA MET A 89 5.64 -8.18 11.84
C MET A 89 5.96 -6.74 12.21
N VAL A 90 5.41 -5.79 11.45
CA VAL A 90 5.52 -4.36 11.76
C VAL A 90 4.56 -4.04 12.91
N GLU A 91 5.02 -3.32 13.91
CA GLU A 91 4.18 -2.86 15.02
C GLU A 91 3.25 -1.74 14.57
N MET A 92 2.07 -1.61 15.19
CA MET A 92 1.09 -0.61 14.76
C MET A 92 1.65 0.82 14.77
N ASN A 93 2.45 1.16 15.77
CA ASN A 93 3.10 2.47 15.86
C ASN A 93 4.04 2.74 14.68
N ASP A 94 4.69 1.73 14.14
CA ASP A 94 5.56 1.88 12.97
C ASP A 94 4.73 2.01 11.69
N VAL A 95 3.60 1.30 11.59
CA VAL A 95 2.62 1.51 10.50
C VAL A 95 2.10 2.96 10.51
N ARG A 96 1.74 3.51 11.69
CA ARG A 96 1.33 4.91 11.85
C ARG A 96 2.40 5.88 11.37
N LYS A 97 3.61 5.78 11.91
CA LYS A 97 4.74 6.64 11.52
C LYS A 97 5.04 6.56 10.02
N PHE A 98 4.97 5.36 9.45
CA PHE A 98 5.17 5.18 8.01
C PHE A 98 4.09 5.89 7.19
N SER A 99 2.83 5.78 7.62
CA SER A 99 1.68 6.43 7.01
C SER A 99 1.77 7.97 7.10
N GLU A 100 2.14 8.49 8.27
CA GLU A 100 2.34 9.92 8.51
C GLU A 100 3.41 10.49 7.60
N LYS A 101 4.58 9.85 7.52
CA LYS A 101 5.67 10.29 6.62
C LYS A 101 5.27 10.29 5.14
N ILE A 102 4.37 9.41 4.71
CA ILE A 102 3.83 9.44 3.34
C ILE A 102 2.94 10.66 3.14
N VAL A 103 2.04 10.94 4.08
CA VAL A 103 1.10 12.08 4.02
C VAL A 103 1.85 13.41 4.12
N GLU A 104 2.90 13.50 4.92
CA GLU A 104 3.78 14.70 4.98
C GLU A 104 4.43 15.02 3.63
N LYS A 105 4.76 13.97 2.84
CA LYS A 105 5.42 14.11 1.54
C LYS A 105 4.44 14.19 0.37
N SER A 106 3.14 13.94 0.58
CA SER A 106 2.13 13.94 -0.48
C SER A 106 0.94 14.82 -0.12
N ASP A 107 0.69 15.85 -0.93
CA ASP A 107 -0.47 16.73 -0.77
C ASP A 107 -1.80 16.06 -1.14
N ARG A 108 -1.76 14.83 -1.66
CA ARG A 108 -2.93 14.12 -2.22
C ARG A 108 -3.69 13.25 -1.23
N PHE A 109 -3.00 12.74 -0.21
CA PHE A 109 -3.57 11.77 0.70
C PHE A 109 -3.67 12.34 2.11
N GLU A 110 -4.57 11.79 2.91
CA GLU A 110 -4.69 12.06 4.34
C GLU A 110 -5.06 10.78 5.09
N VAL A 111 -4.73 10.70 6.38
CA VAL A 111 -5.13 9.55 7.21
C VAL A 111 -6.63 9.62 7.46
N MET A 112 -7.35 8.57 7.07
CA MET A 112 -8.80 8.48 7.22
C MET A 112 -9.20 7.69 8.46
N ASP A 113 -8.57 6.53 8.68
CA ASP A 113 -8.88 5.65 9.79
C ASP A 113 -7.74 4.65 10.03
N GLU A 114 -7.82 3.96 11.15
CA GLU A 114 -6.90 2.90 11.53
C GLU A 114 -7.58 1.77 12.29
N SER A 115 -6.93 0.62 12.34
CA SER A 115 -7.34 -0.48 13.21
C SER A 115 -6.11 -1.14 13.82
N GLU A 116 -5.95 -0.97 15.13
CA GLU A 116 -4.87 -1.57 15.92
C GLU A 116 -4.90 -3.10 15.86
N VAL A 117 -6.08 -3.70 15.98
CA VAL A 117 -6.28 -5.16 15.96
C VAL A 117 -5.80 -5.77 14.64
N SER A 118 -6.01 -5.05 13.53
CA SER A 118 -5.59 -5.48 12.19
C SER A 118 -4.25 -4.91 11.73
N ARG A 119 -3.60 -4.10 12.58
CA ARG A 119 -2.36 -3.35 12.29
C ARG A 119 -2.40 -2.67 10.92
N ILE A 120 -3.44 -1.87 10.68
CA ILE A 120 -3.70 -1.23 9.39
C ILE A 120 -4.03 0.24 9.54
N VAL A 121 -3.52 1.06 8.63
CA VAL A 121 -3.88 2.47 8.45
C VAL A 121 -4.45 2.64 7.05
N VAL A 122 -5.52 3.42 6.93
CA VAL A 122 -6.17 3.73 5.65
C VAL A 122 -5.99 5.20 5.34
N LEU A 123 -5.49 5.49 4.14
CA LEU A 123 -5.37 6.83 3.59
C LEU A 123 -6.51 7.10 2.60
N GLN A 124 -7.09 8.29 2.65
CA GLN A 124 -8.08 8.80 1.70
C GLN A 124 -7.40 9.72 0.68
N ASN A 125 -7.75 9.59 -0.59
CA ASN A 125 -7.36 10.54 -1.62
C ASN A 125 -8.26 11.78 -1.57
N LYS A 126 -7.66 12.95 -1.38
CA LYS A 126 -8.31 14.27 -1.34
C LYS A 126 -8.65 14.83 -2.72
N LYS A 127 -7.86 14.47 -3.75
CA LYS A 127 -8.04 14.97 -5.12
C LYS A 127 -9.05 14.14 -5.92
N ARG A 128 -9.12 12.83 -5.64
CA ARG A 128 -10.10 11.89 -6.20
C ARG A 128 -10.97 11.35 -5.07
N PHE A 129 -11.74 12.25 -4.47
CA PHE A 129 -12.54 11.96 -3.29
C PHE A 129 -13.74 11.05 -3.62
N THR A 130 -14.06 10.14 -2.71
CA THR A 130 -15.31 9.39 -2.70
C THR A 130 -15.69 9.11 -1.25
N GLU A 131 -16.98 9.03 -0.96
CA GLU A 131 -17.47 8.82 0.39
C GLU A 131 -16.97 7.50 0.98
N ARG A 132 -16.61 7.53 2.27
CA ARG A 132 -16.17 6.33 2.98
C ARG A 132 -17.23 5.24 2.92
N TYR A 133 -18.49 5.60 3.13
CA TYR A 133 -19.62 4.69 3.10
C TYR A 133 -20.35 4.83 1.77
N LEU A 134 -20.71 3.70 1.17
CA LEU A 134 -21.67 3.72 0.07
C LEU A 134 -23.02 4.10 0.66
N THR A 135 -23.62 5.17 0.15
CA THR A 135 -25.02 5.48 0.44
C THR A 135 -25.81 4.30 -0.12
N ALA A 136 -26.34 3.44 0.75
CA ALA A 136 -27.33 2.47 0.32
C ALA A 136 -28.47 3.28 -0.33
N TYR A 137 -28.80 2.93 -1.57
CA TYR A 137 -29.78 3.60 -2.43
C TYR A 137 -30.87 4.32 -1.62
N ALA A 138 -30.93 5.65 -1.74
CA ALA A 138 -32.07 6.45 -1.31
C ALA A 138 -33.24 6.26 -2.29
#